data_AF-I7JUU4-F1
#
_entry.id   AF-I7JUU4-F1
#
_cell.length_a   1.000
_cell.length_b   1.000
_cell.length_c   1.000
_cell.angle_alpha   90.00
_cell.angle_beta   90.00
_cell.angle_gamma   90.00
#
_symmetry.space_group_name_H-M   'P 1'
#
loop_
_entity.id
_entity.type
_entity.pdbx_description
1 polymer ?
#
loop_
_entity_poly.entity_id
_entity_poly.type
_entity_poly.pdbx_seq_one_letter_code
_entity_poly.pdbx_strand_id
1 'polypeptide(L)'
;REHALLAFTLGVKQLIVGVNKMDSTDPPYSEPRFLEIKREVSSYIKKIGYNPAAVAFVPISGWHGDNMLEPSNKMPWFKEWTIERKEGKEAGKCLIEALDAIAPPSR
;
A
#
# COMPACT_ATOMS: atom_id res chain seq x y z
N ARG A 1 4.51 -13.08 -2.99
CA ARG A 1 3.66 -14.07 -2.29
C ARG A 1 4.45 -14.71 -1.15
N GLU A 2 5.49 -15.50 -1.46
CA GLU A 2 6.39 -16.10 -0.46
C GLU A 2 7.01 -15.10 0.51
N HIS A 3 7.48 -13.94 0.03
CA HIS A 3 8.03 -12.90 0.92
C HIS A 3 7.05 -12.41 2.00
N ALA A 4 5.76 -12.30 1.68
CA ALA A 4 4.76 -11.87 2.65
C ALA A 4 4.48 -12.97 3.68
N LEU A 5 4.50 -14.24 3.26
CA LEU A 5 4.39 -15.37 4.17
C LEU A 5 5.60 -15.43 5.11
N LEU A 6 6.82 -15.33 4.56
CA LEU A 6 8.05 -15.33 5.34
C LEU A 6 8.07 -14.18 6.36
N ALA A 7 7.76 -12.95 5.92
CA ALA A 7 7.66 -11.80 6.82
C ALA A 7 6.69 -12.04 7.98
N PHE A 8 5.52 -12.63 7.70
CA PHE A 8 4.54 -12.96 8.73
C PHE A 8 5.07 -14.01 9.72
N THR A 9 5.71 -15.08 9.21
CA THR A 9 6.31 -16.13 10.06
C THR A 9 7.44 -15.61 10.94
N LEU A 10 8.16 -14.58 10.49
CA LEU A 10 9.23 -13.91 11.25
C LEU A 10 8.70 -12.86 12.25
N GLY A 11 7.38 -12.71 12.38
CA GLY A 11 6.75 -11.80 13.34
C GLY A 11 6.56 -10.37 12.84
N VAL A 12 6.78 -10.08 11.56
CA VAL A 12 6.51 -8.76 10.96
C VAL A 12 5.00 -8.60 10.75
N LYS A 13 4.34 -7.90 11.68
CA LYS A 13 2.87 -7.72 11.69
C LYS A 13 2.38 -6.49 10.93
N GLN A 14 3.28 -5.56 10.61
CA GLN A 14 2.96 -4.33 9.87
C GLN A 14 3.44 -4.46 8.43
N LEU A 15 2.57 -4.12 7.47
CA LEU A 15 2.83 -4.27 6.04
C LEU A 15 2.31 -3.05 5.29
N ILE A 16 3.10 -2.56 4.34
CA ILE A 16 2.71 -1.54 3.36
C ILE A 16 2.87 -2.15 1.97
N VAL A 17 1.92 -1.90 1.08
CA VAL A 17 1.94 -2.37 -0.30
C VAL A 17 2.08 -1.18 -1.24
N GLY A 18 3.27 -1.01 -1.80
CA GLY A 18 3.51 -0.11 -2.92
C GLY A 18 3.19 -0.80 -4.25
N VAL A 19 2.13 -0.37 -4.94
CA VAL A 19 1.82 -0.83 -6.30
C VAL A 19 2.66 -0.01 -7.28
N ASN A 20 3.83 -0.53 -7.62
CA ASN A 20 4.83 0.16 -8.44
C ASN A 20 4.57 0.04 -9.95
N LYS A 21 5.24 0.89 -10.73
CA LYS A 21 5.19 0.98 -12.20
C LYS A 21 3.81 1.36 -12.74
N MET A 22 3.09 2.24 -12.04
CA MET A 22 1.78 2.72 -12.49
C MET A 22 1.84 3.43 -13.86
N ASP A 23 2.97 4.04 -14.20
CA ASP A 23 3.28 4.61 -15.52
C ASP A 23 3.21 3.58 -16.66
N SER A 24 3.48 2.32 -16.37
CA SER A 24 3.54 1.22 -17.34
C SER A 24 2.22 0.45 -17.47
N THR A 25 1.16 0.89 -16.79
CA THR A 25 -0.18 0.31 -16.97
C THR A 25 -0.76 0.74 -18.33
N ASP A 26 -1.75 -0.01 -18.83
CA ASP A 26 -2.46 0.32 -20.06
C ASP A 26 -3.95 0.56 -19.76
N PRO A 27 -4.45 1.81 -19.86
CA PRO A 27 -3.71 3.05 -20.09
C PRO A 27 -2.80 3.43 -18.90
N PRO A 28 -1.77 4.29 -19.08
CA PRO A 28 -0.91 4.74 -17.99
C PRO A 28 -1.70 5.30 -16.81
N TYR A 29 -1.26 4.97 -15.60
CA TYR A 29 -1.91 5.35 -14.34
C TYR A 29 -3.37 4.89 -14.21
N SER A 30 -3.68 3.69 -14.71
CA SER A 30 -5.04 3.11 -14.71
C SER A 30 -5.57 2.78 -13.30
N GLU A 31 -6.65 3.46 -12.90
CA GLU A 31 -7.39 3.17 -11.66
C GLU A 31 -7.97 1.74 -11.63
N PRO A 32 -8.65 1.24 -12.69
CA PRO A 32 -9.17 -0.12 -12.70
C PRO A 32 -8.08 -1.16 -12.43
N ARG A 33 -6.89 -0.98 -13.02
CA ARG A 33 -5.76 -1.88 -12.82
C ARG A 33 -5.25 -1.87 -11.39
N PHE A 34 -5.16 -0.68 -10.77
CA PHE A 34 -4.82 -0.57 -9.36
C PHE A 34 -5.85 -1.25 -8.45
N LEU A 35 -7.14 -1.04 -8.71
CA LEU A 35 -8.23 -1.63 -7.91
C LEU A 35 -8.27 -3.17 -8.02
N GLU A 36 -7.99 -3.72 -9.20
CA GLU A 36 -7.82 -5.16 -9.42
C GLU A 36 -6.66 -5.71 -8.57
N ILE A 37 -5.47 -5.11 -8.68
CA ILE A 37 -4.28 -5.51 -7.92
C ILE A 37 -4.55 -5.41 -6.41
N LYS A 38 -5.14 -4.31 -5.95
CA LYS A 38 -5.51 -4.09 -4.55
C LYS A 38 -6.41 -5.22 -4.06
N ARG A 39 -7.42 -5.62 -4.84
CA ARG A 39 -8.35 -6.70 -4.48
C ARG A 39 -7.66 -8.06 -4.37
N GLU A 40 -6.86 -8.41 -5.36
CA GLU A 40 -6.15 -9.69 -5.38
C GLU A 40 -5.14 -9.80 -4.23
N VAL A 41 -4.33 -8.76 -4.05
CA VAL A 41 -3.33 -8.71 -2.98
C VAL A 41 -4.01 -8.70 -1.61
N SER A 42 -5.12 -7.96 -1.44
CA SER A 42 -5.90 -7.97 -0.19
C SER A 42 -6.42 -9.35 0.16
N SER A 43 -6.95 -10.10 -0.82
CA SER A 43 -7.40 -11.48 -0.61
C SER A 43 -6.23 -12.38 -0.21
N TYR A 44 -5.07 -12.19 -0.83
CA TYR A 44 -3.89 -12.98 -0.56
C TYR A 44 -3.30 -12.74 0.83
N ILE A 45 -3.09 -11.48 1.23
CA ILE A 45 -2.54 -11.14 2.55
C ILE A 45 -3.50 -11.54 3.68
N LYS A 46 -4.82 -11.50 3.44
CA LYS A 46 -5.83 -12.01 4.37
C LYS A 46 -5.68 -13.51 4.62
N LYS A 47 -5.35 -14.30 3.60
CA LYS A 47 -5.08 -15.75 3.74
C LYS A 47 -3.80 -16.03 4.53
N ILE A 48 -2.79 -15.16 4.45
CA ILE A 48 -1.56 -15.29 5.25
C ILE A 48 -1.84 -15.00 6.73
N GLY A 49 -2.74 -14.06 7.02
CA GLY A 49 -3.10 -13.66 8.39
C GLY A 49 -3.00 -12.15 8.66
N TYR A 50 -2.60 -11.35 7.68
CA TYR A 50 -2.67 -9.89 7.80
C TYR A 50 -4.11 -9.39 7.73
N ASN A 51 -4.42 -8.31 8.46
CA ASN A 51 -5.68 -7.59 8.29
C ASN A 51 -5.56 -6.61 7.11
N PRO A 52 -6.30 -6.78 6.00
CA PRO A 52 -6.21 -5.87 4.86
C PRO A 52 -6.59 -4.43 5.19
N ALA A 53 -7.44 -4.20 6.18
CA ALA A 53 -7.82 -2.85 6.62
C ALA A 53 -6.65 -2.12 7.31
N ALA A 54 -5.66 -2.83 7.84
CA ALA A 54 -4.48 -2.26 8.49
C ALA A 54 -3.30 -2.04 7.54
N VAL A 55 -3.45 -2.33 6.24
CA VAL A 55 -2.39 -2.31 5.23
C VAL A 55 -2.64 -1.17 4.25
N ALA A 56 -1.70 -0.24 4.18
CA ALA A 56 -1.76 0.86 3.21
C ALA A 56 -1.44 0.34 1.80
N PHE A 57 -2.26 0.72 0.83
CA PHE A 57 -2.02 0.46 -0.60
C PHE A 57 -1.73 1.78 -1.30
N VAL A 58 -0.50 1.96 -1.76
CA VAL A 58 -0.03 3.21 -2.37
C VAL A 58 0.33 2.94 -3.84
N PRO A 59 -0.38 3.53 -4.82
CA PRO A 59 0.04 3.49 -6.22
C PRO A 59 1.24 4.41 -6.40
N ILE A 60 2.37 3.89 -6.89
CA ILE A 60 3.61 4.64 -7.05
C ILE A 60 4.23 4.41 -8.44
N SER A 61 5.08 5.34 -8.85
CA SER A 61 6.10 5.09 -9.88
C SER A 61 7.46 5.43 -9.30
N GLY A 62 8.25 4.41 -8.96
CA GLY A 62 9.60 4.61 -8.44
C GLY A 62 10.54 5.27 -9.46
N TRP A 63 10.27 5.14 -10.76
CA TRP A 63 11.08 5.74 -11.81
C TRP A 63 10.80 7.25 -11.98
N HIS A 64 9.52 7.64 -11.92
CA HIS A 64 9.10 9.03 -12.07
C HIS A 64 8.94 9.79 -10.73
N GLY A 65 9.05 9.09 -9.60
CA GLY A 65 8.87 9.67 -8.26
C GLY A 65 7.40 9.87 -7.85
N ASP A 66 6.43 9.42 -8.65
CA ASP A 66 5.01 9.65 -8.40
C ASP A 66 4.55 8.99 -7.08
N ASN A 67 3.90 9.77 -6.20
CA ASN A 67 3.40 9.36 -4.87
C ASN A 67 4.48 8.81 -3.92
N MET A 68 5.77 9.08 -4.17
CA MET A 68 6.85 8.65 -3.28
C MET A 68 6.97 9.60 -2.07
N LEU A 69 7.28 10.87 -2.35
CA LEU A 69 7.42 11.95 -1.38
C LEU A 69 6.29 12.97 -1.51
N GLU A 70 5.87 13.23 -2.74
CA GLU A 70 4.84 14.20 -3.08
C GLU A 70 3.71 13.53 -3.87
N PRO A 71 2.47 14.03 -3.74
CA PRO A 71 1.34 13.48 -4.49
C PRO A 71 1.50 13.75 -5.99
N SER A 72 1.16 12.76 -6.81
CA SER A 72 1.23 12.87 -8.26
C SER A 72 -0.03 13.48 -8.84
N ASN A 73 0.14 14.46 -9.74
CA ASN A 73 -0.95 15.03 -10.53
C ASN A 73 -1.47 14.06 -11.62
N LYS A 74 -0.77 12.95 -11.89
CA LYS A 74 -1.13 11.97 -12.93
C LYS A 74 -2.15 10.93 -12.44
N MET A 75 -2.41 10.89 -11.14
CA MET A 75 -3.38 9.98 -10.51
C MET A 75 -4.44 10.78 -9.74
N PRO A 76 -5.23 11.65 -10.40
CA PRO A 76 -6.24 12.47 -9.72
C PRO A 76 -7.37 11.64 -9.07
N TRP A 77 -7.55 10.41 -9.52
CA TRP A 77 -8.48 9.44 -8.94
C TRP A 77 -8.02 8.90 -7.58
N PHE A 78 -6.70 8.90 -7.32
CA PHE A 78 -6.16 8.44 -6.06
C PHE A 78 -6.18 9.59 -5.04
N LYS A 79 -7.14 9.53 -4.11
CA LYS A 79 -7.30 10.56 -3.08
C LYS A 79 -6.31 10.36 -1.93
N GLU A 80 -6.37 9.19 -1.30
CA GLU A 80 -5.58 8.81 -0.14
C GLU A 80 -5.68 7.29 0.08
N TRP A 81 -4.65 6.72 0.68
CA TRP A 81 -4.74 5.42 1.34
C TRP A 81 -5.29 5.64 2.75
N THR A 82 -5.99 4.63 3.27
CA THR A 82 -6.51 4.62 4.64
C THR A 82 -6.16 3.30 5.30
N ILE A 83 -5.75 3.36 6.56
CA ILE A 83 -5.51 2.19 7.39
C ILE A 83 -6.32 2.30 8.68
N GLU A 84 -6.80 1.17 9.16
CA GLU A 84 -7.54 1.02 10.41
C GLU A 84 -6.82 0.01 11.31
N ARG A 85 -6.33 0.50 12.44
CA ARG A 85 -5.65 -0.27 13.47
C ARG A 85 -6.38 -0.10 14.80
N LYS A 86 -6.00 -0.89 15.80
CA LYS A 86 -6.55 -0.77 17.17
C LYS A 86 -6.34 0.61 17.77
N GLU A 87 -5.27 1.29 17.36
CA GLU A 87 -4.85 2.61 17.86
C GLU A 87 -5.58 3.77 17.17
N GLY A 88 -6.23 3.53 16.03
CA GLY A 88 -6.96 4.56 15.30
C GLY A 88 -7.00 4.31 13.79
N LYS A 89 -7.57 5.29 13.09
CA LYS A 89 -7.60 5.37 11.64
C LYS A 89 -6.62 6.44 11.18
N GLU A 90 -5.75 6.07 10.26
CA GLU A 90 -4.77 6.98 9.65
C GLU A 90 -5.00 7.01 8.13
N ALA A 91 -4.65 8.13 7.51
CA ALA A 91 -4.77 8.33 6.09
C ALA A 91 -3.61 9.18 5.57
N GLY A 92 -3.24 8.98 4.31
CA GLY A 92 -2.20 9.75 3.64
C GLY A 92 -2.20 9.51 2.14
N LYS A 93 -1.32 10.18 1.41
CA LYS A 93 -1.28 10.13 -0.06
C LYS A 93 -0.01 9.49 -0.57
N CYS A 94 1.11 9.76 0.08
CA CYS A 94 2.43 9.37 -0.38
C CYS A 94 2.93 8.13 0.35
N LEU A 95 3.96 7.51 -0.20
CA LEU A 95 4.64 6.38 0.42
C LEU A 95 5.36 6.78 1.71
N ILE A 96 5.94 7.99 1.75
CA ILE A 96 6.59 8.50 2.96
C ILE A 96 5.60 8.61 4.13
N GLU A 97 4.39 9.13 3.88
CA GLU A 97 3.35 9.23 4.91
C GLU A 97 2.93 7.84 5.40
N ALA A 98 2.94 6.82 4.53
CA ALA A 98 2.62 5.45 4.92
C ALA A 98 3.73 4.84 5.82
N LEU A 99 4.99 5.21 5.57
CA LEU A 99 6.13 4.81 6.40
C LEU A 99 6.10 5.50 7.77
N ASP A 100 5.76 6.79 7.80
CA ASP A 100 5.62 7.56 9.04
C ASP A 100 4.44 7.05 9.89
N ALA A 101 3.40 6.53 9.25
CA ALA A 101 2.27 5.86 9.90
C ALA A 101 2.60 4.44 10.41
N ILE A 102 3.86 3.98 10.41
CA ILE A 102 4.23 2.70 11.04
C ILE A 102 4.27 2.89 12.56
N ALA A 103 3.49 2.09 13.28
CA ALA A 103 3.51 2.11 14.73
C ALA A 103 4.86 1.60 15.25
N PRO A 104 5.43 2.20 16.31
CA PRO A 104 6.62 1.67 16.93
C PRO A 104 6.38 0.23 17.41
N PRO A 105 7.39 -0.66 17.32
CA PRO A 105 7.21 -2.05 17.71
C PRO A 105 6.88 -2.16 19.20
N SER A 106 5.91 -3.02 19.53
CA SER A 106 5.65 -3.40 20.92
C SER A 106 6.89 -4.13 21.47
N ARG A 107 7.49 -3.58 22.52
CA ARG A 107 8.60 -4.22 23.25
C ARG A 107 8.16 -5.49 23.95
#